data_AF-A0A2V6G8R7-F1
#
_entry.id   AF-A0A2V6G8R7-F1
#
_cell.length_a   1.000
_cell.length_b   1.000
_cell.length_c   1.000
_cell.angle_alpha   90.00
_cell.angle_beta   90.00
_cell.angle_gamma   90.00
#
_symmetry.space_group_name_H-M   'P 1'
#
loop_
_entity.id
_entity.type
_entity.pdbx_description
1 polymer ?
#
loop_
_entity_poly.entity_id
_entity_poly.type
_entity_poly.pdbx_seq_one_letter_code
_entity_poly.pdbx_strand_id
1 'polypeptide(L)'
;MLLARALEEKLVSLYRGGQITGGVYIGKGQEAVSVACGLFLEKGDIFAPLIRDQAGRSAFGEPLVDVTRTYLGSRLGPMRGRDGNI
;
A
#
# COMPACT_ATOMS: atom_id res chain seq x y z
N MET A 1 0.75 4.55 -11.07
CA MET A 1 0.03 3.29 -11.37
C MET A 1 0.97 2.09 -11.53
N LEU A 2 1.89 2.06 -12.51
CA LEU A 2 2.79 0.90 -12.73
C LEU A 2 3.61 0.51 -11.49
N LEU A 3 4.08 1.51 -10.74
CA LEU A 3 4.84 1.29 -9.50
C LEU A 3 4.02 0.55 -8.43
N ALA A 4 2.76 0.96 -8.24
CA ALA A 4 1.84 0.30 -7.31
C ALA A 4 1.55 -1.14 -7.76
N ARG A 5 1.31 -1.36 -9.06
CA ARG A 5 1.13 -2.70 -9.64
C ARG A 5 2.33 -3.60 -9.34
N ALA A 6 3.55 -3.12 -9.60
CA ALA A 6 4.77 -3.89 -9.38
C ALA A 6 4.99 -4.23 -7.90
N LEU A 7 4.72 -3.28 -6.99
CA LEU A 7 4.77 -3.52 -5.56
C LEU A 7 3.76 -4.59 -5.13
N GLU A 8 2.50 -4.45 -5.52
CA GLU A 8 1.45 -5.41 -5.15
C GLU A 8 1.71 -6.81 -5.68
N GLU A 9 2.21 -6.95 -6.92
CA GLU A 9 2.61 -8.23 -7.48
C GLU A 9 3.77 -8.86 -6.68
N LYS A 10 4.71 -8.04 -6.20
CA LYS A 10 5.77 -8.51 -5.31
C LYS A 10 5.24 -8.93 -3.94
N LEU A 11 4.32 -8.17 -3.35
CA LEU A 11 3.68 -8.52 -2.07
C LEU A 11 2.91 -9.84 -2.16
N VAL A 12 2.18 -10.07 -3.26
CA VAL A 12 1.52 -11.35 -3.54
C VAL A 12 2.54 -12.50 -3.61
N SER A 13 3.67 -12.28 -4.28
CA SER A 13 4.75 -13.27 -4.36
C SER A 13 5.33 -13.59 -2.97
N LEU A 14 5.56 -12.58 -2.14
CA LEU A 14 6.07 -12.75 -0.76
C LEU A 14 5.07 -13.47 0.14
N TYR A 15 3.78 -13.13 0.03
CA TYR A 15 2.70 -13.79 0.75
C TYR A 15 2.59 -15.27 0.39
N ARG A 16 2.59 -15.59 -0.91
CA ARG A 16 2.60 -16.98 -1.38
C ARG A 16 3.86 -17.75 -0.96
N GLY A 17 4.97 -17.04 -0.76
CA GLY A 17 6.22 -17.58 -0.21
C GLY A 17 6.26 -17.66 1.33
N GLY A 18 5.14 -17.39 2.02
CA GLY A 18 5.05 -17.46 3.49
C GLY A 18 5.82 -16.38 4.25
N GLN A 19 6.26 -15.31 3.56
CA GLN A 19 7.03 -14.21 4.16
C GLN A 19 6.14 -13.14 4.81
N ILE A 20 4.85 -13.13 4.47
CA ILE A 20 3.86 -12.21 5.03
C ILE A 20 2.82 -13.05 5.77
N THR A 21 2.59 -12.72 7.03
CA THR A 21 1.52 -13.31 7.86
C THR A 21 0.23 -12.51 7.72
N GLY A 22 -0.93 -13.17 7.82
CA GLY A 22 -2.23 -12.49 7.72
C GLY A 22 -2.75 -12.46 6.28
N GLY A 23 -3.00 -11.28 5.72
CA GLY A 23 -3.59 -11.14 4.39
C GLY A 23 -2.94 -10.03 3.56
N VAL A 24 -2.84 -10.27 2.25
CA VAL A 24 -2.43 -9.26 1.27
C VAL A 24 -3.63 -8.92 0.40
N TYR A 25 -4.02 -7.65 0.41
CA TYR A 25 -5.13 -7.12 -0.36
C TYR A 25 -4.59 -6.24 -1.48
N ILE A 26 -4.88 -6.62 -2.71
CA ILE A 26 -4.35 -5.91 -3.89
C ILE A 26 -5.46 -5.15 -4.62
N GLY A 27 -5.09 -3.99 -5.14
CA GLY A 27 -5.89 -3.14 -6.01
C GLY A 27 -5.65 -3.40 -7.50
N LYS A 28 -5.09 -4.56 -7.88
CA LYS A 28 -4.82 -4.92 -9.28
C LYS A 28 -6.08 -4.78 -10.15
N GLY A 29 -6.02 -3.89 -11.14
CA GLY A 29 -7.13 -3.53 -12.03
C GLY A 29 -7.98 -2.36 -11.57
N GLN A 30 -7.75 -1.83 -10.36
CA GLN A 30 -8.43 -0.68 -9.78
C GLN A 30 -7.51 0.54 -9.64
N GLU A 31 -6.32 0.51 -10.23
CA GLU A 31 -5.28 1.52 -9.98
C GLU A 31 -5.71 2.91 -10.43
N ALA A 32 -6.50 3.02 -11.49
CA ALA A 32 -6.94 4.31 -12.02
C ALA A 32 -7.87 5.01 -11.01
N VAL A 33 -8.83 4.26 -10.46
CA VAL A 33 -9.76 4.75 -9.45
C VAL A 33 -8.99 5.15 -8.19
N SER A 34 -8.11 4.28 -7.71
CA SER A 34 -7.34 4.54 -6.49
C SER A 34 -6.38 5.73 -6.63
N VAL A 35 -5.63 5.83 -7.74
CA VAL A 35 -4.73 6.99 -7.99
C VAL A 35 -5.50 8.30 -8.04
N ALA A 36 -6.67 8.33 -8.69
CA ALA A 36 -7.45 9.55 -8.81
C ALA A 36 -7.80 10.14 -7.43
N CYS A 37 -8.07 9.28 -6.43
CA CYS A 37 -8.37 9.71 -5.06
C CYS A 37 -7.21 10.42 -4.34
N GLY A 38 -5.96 10.17 -4.74
CA GLY A 38 -4.78 10.81 -4.15
C GLY A 38 -4.17 11.92 -5.01
N LEU A 39 -4.29 11.81 -6.34
CA LEU A 39 -3.60 12.68 -7.30
C LEU A 39 -4.17 14.10 -7.37
N PHE A 40 -5.48 14.25 -7.16
CA PHE A 40 -6.18 15.55 -7.29
C PHE A 40 -6.39 16.25 -5.95
N LEU A 41 -5.84 15.72 -4.87
CA LEU A 41 -5.93 16.36 -3.55
C LEU A 41 -5.00 17.57 -3.47
N GLU A 42 -5.45 18.60 -2.78
CA GLU A 42 -4.69 19.81 -2.52
C GLU A 42 -4.07 19.80 -1.12
N LYS A 43 -3.14 20.72 -0.89
CA LYS A 43 -2.50 20.86 0.42
C LYS A 43 -3.54 21.22 1.48
N GLY A 44 -3.73 20.33 2.45
CA GLY A 44 -4.71 20.48 3.52
C GLY A 44 -5.87 19.49 3.42
N ASP A 45 -6.05 18.87 2.26
CA ASP A 45 -7.02 17.78 2.11
C ASP A 45 -6.56 16.53 2.86
N ILE A 46 -7.54 15.76 3.30
CA ILE A 46 -7.32 14.53 4.06
C ILE A 46 -7.56 13.33 3.15
N PHE A 47 -6.56 12.48 3.01
CA PHE A 47 -6.67 11.20 2.36
C PHE A 47 -6.86 10.08 3.39
N ALA A 48 -7.95 9.33 3.27
CA ALA A 48 -8.27 8.20 4.15
C ALA A 48 -8.38 6.91 3.31
N PRO A 49 -7.25 6.23 3.01
CA PRO A 49 -7.23 5.04 2.17
C PRO A 49 -7.82 3.81 2.86
N LEU A 50 -8.27 2.84 2.07
CA LEU A 50 -8.58 1.49 2.52
C LEU A 50 -7.45 0.50 2.17
N ILE A 51 -7.57 -0.74 2.66
CA ILE A 51 -6.62 -1.85 2.47
C ILE A 51 -6.27 -2.19 1.00
N ARG A 52 -6.96 -1.64 0.00
CA ARG A 52 -6.71 -1.88 -1.44
C ARG A 52 -6.31 -0.62 -2.21
N ASP A 53 -5.95 0.46 -1.51
CA ASP A 53 -5.67 1.76 -2.13
C ASP A 53 -4.18 2.03 -2.36
N GLN A 54 -3.38 1.01 -2.67
CA GLN A 54 -1.93 1.19 -2.81
C GLN A 54 -1.57 2.27 -3.85
N ALA A 55 -2.33 2.36 -4.93
CA ALA A 55 -2.08 3.33 -5.97
C ALA A 55 -2.43 4.77 -5.53
N GLY A 56 -3.52 4.94 -4.79
CA GLY A 56 -3.90 6.22 -4.16
C GLY A 56 -2.94 6.64 -3.07
N ARG A 57 -2.54 5.72 -2.19
CA ARG A 57 -1.49 5.90 -1.17
C ARG A 57 -0.19 6.40 -1.76
N SER A 58 0.26 5.77 -2.84
CA SER A 58 1.45 6.19 -3.57
C SER A 58 1.29 7.57 -4.21
N ALA A 59 0.11 7.90 -4.74
CA ALA A 59 -0.18 9.21 -5.32
C ALA A 59 -0.26 10.32 -4.26
N PHE A 60 -0.78 10.01 -3.08
CA PHE A 60 -0.81 10.90 -1.91
C PHE A 60 0.59 11.14 -1.31
N GLY A 61 1.59 10.37 -1.72
CA GLY A 61 3.00 10.58 -1.36
C GLY A 61 3.54 9.60 -0.33
N GLU A 62 2.84 8.51 -0.04
CA GLU A 62 3.37 7.50 0.87
C GLU A 62 4.60 6.78 0.28
N PRO A 63 5.72 6.69 1.00
CA PRO A 63 6.88 5.92 0.56
C PRO A 63 6.58 4.42 0.47
N LEU A 64 6.90 3.77 -0.65
CA LEU A 64 6.70 2.32 -0.81
C LEU A 64 7.42 1.47 0.24
N VAL A 65 8.54 1.99 0.77
CA VAL A 65 9.29 1.30 1.83
C VAL A 65 8.45 1.17 3.10
N ASP A 66 7.60 2.14 3.40
CA ASP A 66 6.76 2.12 4.59
C ASP A 66 5.62 1.12 4.43
N VAL A 67 5.01 1.06 3.24
CA VAL A 67 4.06 -0.01 2.88
C VAL A 67 4.69 -1.39 3.03
N THR A 68 5.90 -1.57 2.49
CA THR A 68 6.62 -2.84 2.56
C THR A 68 6.95 -3.22 4.01
N ARG A 69 7.35 -2.24 4.82
CA ARG A 69 7.59 -2.43 6.26
C ARG A 69 6.35 -2.82 7.02
N THR A 70 5.19 -2.25 6.69
CA THR A 70 3.90 -2.63 7.28
C THR A 70 3.59 -4.10 6.98
N TYR A 71 3.59 -4.52 5.71
CA TYR A 71 3.32 -5.92 5.34
C TYR A 71 4.29 -6.93 5.96
N LEU A 72 5.55 -6.54 6.18
CA LEU A 72 6.57 -7.40 6.80
C LEU A 72 6.62 -7.30 8.32
N GLY A 73 5.70 -6.56 8.96
CA GLY A 73 5.65 -6.41 10.41
C GLY A 73 6.89 -5.72 11.01
N SER A 74 7.56 -4.86 10.23
CA SER A 74 8.81 -4.23 10.66
C SER A 74 8.55 -3.20 11.77
N ARG A 75 9.38 -3.23 12.81
CA ARG A 75 9.39 -2.20 13.87
C ARG A 75 9.78 -0.81 13.36
N LEU A 76 10.44 -0.74 12.20
CA LEU A 76 10.81 0.51 11.54
C LEU A 76 9.69 1.09 10.67
N GLY A 77 8.60 0.34 10.48
CA GLY A 77 7.41 0.82 9.76
C GLY A 77 6.55 1.77 10.60
N PRO A 78 5.60 2.47 9.96
CA PRO A 78 4.74 3.44 10.62
C PRO A 78 3.92 2.82 11.76
N MET A 79 3.50 1.55 11.58
CA MET A 79 2.71 0.81 12.56
C MET A 79 3.56 0.05 13.59
N ARG A 80 4.90 0.16 13.51
CA ARG A 80 5.86 -0.46 14.43
C ARG A 80 5.64 -1.97 14.62
N GLY A 81 5.23 -2.66 13.56
CA GLY A 81 4.95 -4.10 13.54
C GLY A 81 3.65 -4.52 14.22
N ARG A 82 2.71 -3.59 14.45
CA ARG A 82 1.41 -3.89 15.08
C ARG A 82 0.26 -4.05 14.10
N ASP A 83 0.46 -3.65 12.85
CA ASP A 83 -0.48 -3.82 11.72
C ASP A 83 0.29 -4.40 10.53
N GLY A 84 -0.43 -4.98 9.57
CA GLY A 84 0.10 -5.63 8.39
C GLY A 84 -0.47 -5.14 7.06
N ASN A 85 -1.50 -4.29 7.05
CA ASN A 85 -2.30 -4.07 5.83
C ASN A 85 -2.64 -2.59 5.56
N ILE A 86 -2.61 -1.74 6.59
CA ILE A 86 -2.80 -0.29 6.49
C ILE A 86 -1.51 0.39 6.92
#